data_AF-N1QI56-F1
#
_entry.id   AF-N1QI56-F1
#
_cell.length_a   1.000
_cell.length_b   1.000
_cell.length_c   1.000
_cell.angle_alpha   90.00
_cell.angle_beta   90.00
_cell.angle_gamma   90.00
#
_symmetry.space_group_name_H-M   'P 1'
#
loop_
_entity.id
_entity.type
_entity.pdbx_description
1 polymer ?
#
loop_
_entity_poly.entity_id
_entity_poly.type
_entity_poly.pdbx_seq_one_letter_code
_entity_poly.pdbx_strand_id
1 'polypeptide(L)'
;LRSREQAGEEARSGELIGASHFGNEGSSGKQKQEALTRLVMGGIPMQFRHPIWMELSNTQAIMQPDAYKYYQQIISETAHRHSESSEDIDAILKDIPRTLTSKYDYYAEKGYDRLRRLLVAFVSKYPGLGYTQGLNMIAGYLLLAIPDESDAFWVLCNMVDTFFPPNYFSKETAMSAPIADNVVLRSYVKEQLPKLSAKFDALDIAPEHTVPLSWFLTAFTAILPESVLLRIWDVWLCLPGQKTFLFNIALTLLAAHQKGLMDCADQSEIWAYMSNRIKISEEPDKVTELIRSAFLLRKKLEHVEGRRAAELKKTLKR
;
A
#
# COMPACT_ATOMS: atom_id res chain seq x y z
N LEU A 1 0.96 -11.05 -23.48
CA LEU A 1 1.14 -12.23 -22.61
C LEU A 1 2.56 -12.84 -22.69
N ARG A 2 3.28 -12.79 -23.82
CA ARG A 2 4.68 -13.29 -23.93
C ARG A 2 5.81 -12.31 -23.53
N SER A 3 5.49 -11.06 -23.20
CA SER A 3 6.50 -10.06 -22.77
C SER A 3 6.72 -9.98 -21.25
N ARG A 4 5.85 -10.61 -20.45
CA ARG A 4 5.90 -10.53 -18.97
C ARG A 4 6.78 -11.61 -18.34
N GLU A 5 6.94 -12.77 -18.97
CA GLU A 5 7.87 -13.80 -18.48
C GLU A 5 9.33 -13.35 -18.65
N GLN A 6 9.65 -12.70 -19.78
CA GLN A 6 10.99 -12.13 -20.01
C GLN A 6 11.31 -10.95 -19.06
N ALA A 7 10.36 -10.04 -18.82
CA ALA A 7 10.56 -8.96 -17.85
C ALA A 7 10.66 -9.46 -16.39
N GLY A 8 9.95 -10.55 -16.06
CA GLY A 8 10.03 -11.21 -14.75
C GLY A 8 11.31 -12.03 -14.54
N GLU A 9 11.90 -12.56 -15.61
CA GLU A 9 13.21 -13.22 -15.58
C GLU A 9 14.36 -12.21 -15.56
N GLU A 10 14.26 -11.08 -16.26
CA GLU A 10 15.24 -9.98 -16.17
C GLU A 10 15.21 -9.28 -14.81
N ALA A 11 14.04 -9.14 -14.17
CA ALA A 11 13.94 -8.67 -12.78
C ALA A 11 14.57 -9.64 -11.76
N ARG A 12 14.79 -10.91 -12.13
CA ARG A 12 15.50 -11.90 -11.31
C ARG A 12 17.01 -11.96 -11.61
N SER A 13 17.46 -11.40 -12.73
CA SER A 13 18.87 -11.43 -13.14
C SER A 13 19.65 -10.16 -12.76
N GLY A 14 18.97 -9.11 -12.30
CA GLY A 14 19.64 -8.00 -11.61
C GLY A 14 20.26 -8.51 -10.32
N GLU A 15 21.59 -8.50 -10.24
CA GLU A 15 22.32 -8.77 -9.00
C GLU A 15 21.64 -7.98 -7.88
N LEU A 16 21.21 -8.67 -6.83
CA LEU A 16 20.75 -8.02 -5.61
C LEU A 16 21.91 -7.12 -5.14
N ILE A 17 21.70 -5.83 -4.91
CA ILE A 17 22.73 -4.91 -4.40
C ILE A 17 22.29 -4.40 -3.03
N GLY A 18 23.25 -4.18 -2.13
CA GLY A 18 23.02 -3.52 -0.84
C GLY A 18 22.41 -4.42 0.25
N ALA A 19 21.52 -3.84 1.06
CA ALA A 19 20.95 -4.51 2.24
C ALA A 19 20.11 -5.77 1.93
N SER A 20 19.79 -5.98 0.66
CA SER A 20 19.10 -7.16 0.14
C SER A 20 19.87 -8.47 0.37
N HIS A 21 21.19 -8.42 0.63
CA HIS A 21 22.02 -9.60 0.95
C HIS A 21 22.18 -9.90 2.43
N PHE A 22 21.73 -9.03 3.33
CA PHE A 22 22.01 -9.19 4.77
C PHE A 22 21.46 -10.53 5.33
N GLY A 23 20.50 -11.21 4.69
CA GLY A 23 20.08 -12.55 5.11
C GLY A 23 21.01 -13.72 4.73
N ASN A 24 21.89 -13.53 3.74
CA ASN A 24 22.55 -14.61 3.00
C ASN A 24 24.07 -14.72 3.24
N GLU A 25 24.67 -13.77 3.98
CA GLU A 25 26.12 -13.70 4.28
C GLU A 25 26.52 -14.42 5.59
N GLY A 26 25.89 -15.55 5.92
CA GLY A 26 26.18 -16.27 7.16
C GLY A 26 25.86 -15.48 8.44
N SER A 27 26.69 -15.61 9.48
CA SER A 27 26.44 -14.99 10.80
C SER A 27 26.52 -13.45 10.77
N SER A 28 27.46 -12.89 10.01
CA SER A 28 27.63 -11.44 9.85
C SER A 28 26.41 -10.81 9.17
N GLY A 29 25.90 -11.46 8.12
CA GLY A 29 24.64 -11.06 7.49
C GLY A 29 23.49 -11.01 8.50
N LYS A 30 23.25 -12.10 9.23
CA LYS A 30 22.16 -12.16 10.23
C LYS A 30 22.22 -11.01 11.23
N GLN A 31 23.41 -10.66 11.71
CA GLN A 31 23.60 -9.50 12.60
C GLN A 31 23.23 -8.18 11.93
N LYS A 32 23.63 -7.96 10.67
CA LYS A 32 23.22 -6.77 9.89
C LYS A 32 21.70 -6.74 9.70
N GLN A 33 21.07 -7.87 9.41
CA GLN A 33 19.62 -7.98 9.23
C GLN A 33 18.85 -7.67 10.54
N GLU A 34 19.36 -8.16 11.68
CA GLU A 34 18.80 -7.85 13.01
C GLU A 34 18.96 -6.37 13.34
N ALA A 35 20.13 -5.79 13.06
CA ALA A 35 20.39 -4.37 13.26
C ALA A 35 19.46 -3.50 12.39
N LEU A 36 19.33 -3.85 11.10
CA LEU A 36 18.40 -3.18 10.17
C LEU A 36 16.97 -3.27 10.67
N THR A 37 16.52 -4.48 11.03
CA THR A 37 15.17 -4.70 11.57
C THR A 37 14.93 -3.82 12.80
N ARG A 38 15.88 -3.76 13.73
CA ARG A 38 15.77 -2.90 14.93
C ARG A 38 15.69 -1.41 14.57
N LEU A 39 16.49 -0.94 13.62
CA LEU A 39 16.48 0.47 13.19
C LEU A 39 15.16 0.84 12.52
N VAL A 40 14.70 0.06 11.55
CA VAL A 40 13.42 0.30 10.85
C VAL A 40 12.24 0.23 11.82
N MET A 41 12.24 -0.75 12.73
CA MET A 41 11.21 -0.87 13.78
C MET A 41 11.24 0.30 14.78
N GLY A 42 12.41 0.90 15.00
CA GLY A 42 12.59 2.14 15.78
C GLY A 42 12.09 3.39 15.05
N GLY A 43 11.96 3.32 13.73
CA GLY A 43 11.45 4.37 12.85
C GLY A 43 12.53 5.07 12.07
N ILE A 44 12.24 5.35 10.81
CA ILE A 44 13.14 6.12 9.95
C ILE A 44 12.78 7.61 10.09
N PRO A 45 13.74 8.47 10.50
CA PRO A 45 13.51 9.91 10.51
C PRO A 45 13.15 10.42 9.11
N MET A 46 12.25 11.41 9.03
CA MET A 46 11.69 11.89 7.76
C MET A 46 12.76 12.20 6.71
N GLN A 47 13.83 12.89 7.10
CA GLN A 47 14.93 13.30 6.21
C GLN A 47 15.72 12.12 5.61
N PHE A 48 15.61 10.92 6.18
CA PHE A 48 16.29 9.73 5.70
C PHE A 48 15.35 8.79 4.94
N ARG A 49 14.04 9.03 4.93
CA ARG A 49 13.08 8.15 4.24
C ARG A 49 13.34 8.07 2.74
N HIS A 50 13.58 9.21 2.08
CA HIS A 50 13.85 9.20 0.64
C HIS A 50 14.98 8.24 0.26
N PRO A 51 16.25 8.43 0.67
CA PRO A 51 17.32 7.54 0.26
C PRO A 51 17.13 6.10 0.77
N ILE A 52 16.58 5.91 1.97
CA ILE A 52 16.40 4.57 2.55
C ILE A 52 15.28 3.78 1.87
N TRP A 53 14.14 4.40 1.59
CA TRP A 53 13.05 3.73 0.87
C TRP A 53 13.48 3.38 -0.54
N MET A 54 14.20 4.28 -1.22
CA MET A 54 14.71 4.01 -2.57
C MET A 54 15.60 2.77 -2.61
N GLU A 55 16.55 2.67 -1.69
CA GLU A 55 17.49 1.54 -1.56
C GLU A 55 16.78 0.26 -1.08
N LEU A 56 16.14 0.30 0.09
CA LEU A 56 15.67 -0.90 0.78
C LEU A 56 14.41 -1.52 0.16
N SER A 57 13.61 -0.74 -0.57
CA SER A 57 12.52 -1.29 -1.39
C SER A 57 13.01 -1.82 -2.75
N ASN A 58 14.31 -1.67 -3.05
CA ASN A 58 14.92 -1.98 -4.34
C ASN A 58 14.37 -1.12 -5.50
N THR A 59 13.84 0.07 -5.21
CA THR A 59 13.31 0.97 -6.24
C THR A 59 14.41 1.48 -7.16
N GLN A 60 15.60 1.79 -6.64
CA GLN A 60 16.72 2.26 -7.46
C GLN A 60 17.07 1.30 -8.59
N ALA A 61 16.97 -0.01 -8.34
CA ALA A 61 17.32 -1.04 -9.32
C ALA A 61 16.34 -1.12 -10.51
N ILE A 62 15.10 -0.66 -10.36
CA ILE A 62 14.08 -0.70 -11.43
C ILE A 62 13.96 0.62 -12.20
N MET A 63 14.64 1.67 -11.74
CA MET A 63 14.57 2.99 -12.37
C MET A 63 15.20 2.96 -13.75
N GLN A 64 14.50 3.59 -14.70
CA GLN A 64 15.02 3.81 -16.04
C GLN A 64 15.27 5.30 -16.23
N PRO A 65 16.50 5.71 -16.63
CA PRO A 65 16.80 7.10 -16.94
C PRO A 65 15.82 7.70 -17.95
N ASP A 66 15.39 8.94 -17.70
CA ASP A 66 14.47 9.74 -18.53
C ASP A 66 13.06 9.16 -18.80
N ALA A 67 12.78 7.91 -18.39
CA ALA A 67 11.47 7.28 -18.63
C ALA A 67 10.32 8.04 -17.96
N TYR A 68 10.54 8.64 -16.79
CA TYR A 68 9.52 9.47 -16.14
C TYR A 68 9.09 10.65 -17.04
N LYS A 69 10.05 11.38 -17.60
CA LYS A 69 9.79 12.49 -18.52
C LYS A 69 9.10 12.01 -19.80
N TYR A 70 9.50 10.85 -20.31
CA TYR A 70 8.88 10.22 -21.47
C TYR A 70 7.38 9.93 -21.22
N TYR A 71 7.02 9.33 -20.09
CA TYR A 71 5.62 9.07 -19.74
C TYR A 71 4.80 10.35 -19.54
N GLN A 72 5.41 11.43 -19.03
CA GLN A 72 4.76 12.74 -18.98
C GLN A 72 4.46 13.29 -20.39
N GLN A 73 5.39 13.10 -21.33
CA GLN A 73 5.26 13.60 -22.70
C GLN A 73 4.19 12.86 -23.51
N ILE A 74 4.07 11.54 -23.38
CA ILE A 74 3.08 10.72 -24.10
C ILE A 74 1.67 11.31 -23.95
N ILE A 75 1.29 11.72 -22.75
CA ILE A 75 -0.04 12.27 -22.49
C ILE A 75 -0.20 13.66 -23.11
N SER A 76 0.83 14.51 -23.06
CA SER A 76 0.79 15.82 -23.71
C SER A 76 0.53 15.69 -25.22
N GLU A 77 1.21 14.77 -25.90
CA GLU A 77 1.02 14.55 -27.33
C GLU A 77 -0.32 13.87 -27.65
N THR A 78 -0.83 13.03 -26.75
CA THR A 78 -2.12 12.34 -26.93
C THR A 78 -3.28 13.32 -26.78
N ALA A 79 -3.22 14.21 -25.78
CA ALA A 79 -4.18 15.29 -25.57
C ALA A 79 -4.24 16.26 -26.76
N HIS A 80 -3.09 16.59 -27.36
CA HIS A 80 -3.05 17.41 -28.57
C HIS A 80 -3.66 16.73 -29.80
N ARG A 81 -3.59 15.39 -29.89
CA ARG A 81 -4.06 14.63 -31.06
C ARG A 81 -5.56 14.30 -31.04
N HIS A 82 -6.16 14.09 -29.86
CA HIS A 82 -7.52 13.55 -29.77
C HIS A 82 -8.58 14.52 -29.22
N SER A 83 -8.24 15.71 -28.74
CA SER A 83 -9.15 16.71 -28.12
C SER A 83 -10.04 16.20 -26.95
N GLU A 84 -10.04 14.91 -26.67
CA GLU A 84 -10.73 14.24 -25.58
C GLU A 84 -9.71 13.84 -24.52
N SER A 85 -9.99 14.21 -23.26
CA SER A 85 -9.25 13.70 -22.11
C SER A 85 -9.64 12.25 -21.85
N SER A 86 -8.66 11.40 -21.52
CA SER A 86 -8.94 10.05 -21.05
C SER A 86 -9.73 10.11 -19.72
N GLU A 87 -10.69 9.19 -19.53
CA GLU A 87 -11.45 9.05 -18.27
C GLU A 87 -10.55 8.99 -17.03
N ASP A 88 -9.34 8.41 -17.18
CA ASP A 88 -8.35 8.36 -16.11
C ASP A 88 -7.81 9.75 -15.74
N ILE A 89 -7.56 10.59 -16.74
CA ILE A 89 -7.10 11.95 -16.53
C ILE A 89 -8.20 12.78 -15.86
N ASP A 90 -9.45 12.63 -16.29
CA ASP A 90 -10.59 13.32 -15.67
C ASP A 90 -10.78 12.90 -14.20
N ALA A 91 -10.63 11.61 -13.90
CA ALA A 91 -10.68 11.11 -12.54
C ALA A 91 -9.53 11.66 -11.67
N ILE A 92 -8.30 11.70 -12.21
CA ILE A 92 -7.15 12.33 -11.55
C ILE A 92 -7.42 13.81 -11.25
N LEU A 93 -7.93 14.57 -12.22
CA LEU A 93 -8.21 16.01 -12.08
C LEU A 93 -9.31 16.29 -11.06
N LYS A 94 -10.28 15.39 -10.88
CA LYS A 94 -11.30 15.47 -9.81
C LYS A 94 -10.71 15.19 -8.42
N ASP A 95 -9.68 14.35 -8.33
CA ASP A 95 -9.11 13.91 -7.06
C ASP A 95 -8.02 14.85 -6.52
N ILE A 96 -7.26 15.51 -7.39
CA ILE A 96 -6.17 16.42 -6.98
C ILE A 96 -6.63 17.49 -5.97
N PRO A 97 -7.73 18.25 -6.21
CA PRO A 97 -8.13 19.37 -5.33
C PRO A 97 -8.55 18.94 -3.91
N ARG A 98 -8.83 17.64 -3.71
CA ARG A 98 -9.22 17.06 -2.42
C ARG A 98 -8.15 16.19 -1.77
N THR A 99 -6.99 16.04 -2.42
CA THR A 99 -5.90 15.17 -1.93
C THR A 99 -5.03 15.91 -0.93
N LEU A 100 -5.13 15.54 0.35
CA LEU A 100 -4.28 16.06 1.44
C LEU A 100 -4.36 17.58 1.70
N THR A 101 -5.31 18.28 1.08
CA THR A 101 -5.43 19.74 1.15
C THR A 101 -5.93 20.27 2.48
N SER A 102 -6.69 19.47 3.22
CA SER A 102 -7.08 19.80 4.59
C SER A 102 -5.96 19.57 5.62
N LYS A 103 -4.86 18.93 5.21
CA LYS A 103 -3.74 18.55 6.09
C LYS A 103 -2.46 19.35 5.80
N TYR A 104 -2.22 19.72 4.54
CA TYR A 104 -1.01 20.44 4.14
C TYR A 104 -1.30 21.51 3.10
N ASP A 105 -1.00 22.77 3.46
CA ASP A 105 -1.13 23.93 2.58
C ASP A 105 -0.27 23.81 1.32
N TYR A 106 0.84 23.06 1.42
CA TYR A 106 1.74 22.77 0.29
C TYR A 106 1.02 22.24 -0.96
N TYR A 107 -0.06 21.45 -0.79
CA TYR A 107 -0.81 20.92 -1.92
C TYR A 107 -1.54 22.00 -2.69
N ALA A 108 -2.11 22.99 -1.99
CA ALA A 108 -2.83 24.09 -2.61
C ALA A 108 -1.95 24.96 -3.53
N GLU A 109 -0.64 25.03 -3.27
CA GLU A 109 0.29 25.88 -4.02
C GLU A 109 1.14 25.13 -5.05
N LYS A 110 1.86 24.08 -4.64
CA LYS A 110 2.85 23.38 -5.49
C LYS A 110 2.60 21.88 -5.60
N GLY A 111 1.95 21.29 -4.60
CA GLY A 111 1.72 19.84 -4.57
C GLY A 111 0.72 19.35 -5.62
N TYR A 112 -0.27 20.16 -6.02
CA TYR A 112 -1.23 19.78 -7.08
C TYR A 112 -0.56 19.43 -8.40
N ASP A 113 0.33 20.29 -8.88
CA ASP A 113 0.97 20.09 -10.16
C ASP A 113 1.93 18.90 -10.14
N ARG A 114 2.63 18.71 -9.01
CA ARG A 114 3.50 17.54 -8.83
C ARG A 114 2.71 16.24 -8.80
N LEU A 115 1.63 16.22 -8.01
CA LEU A 115 0.74 15.07 -7.91
C LEU A 115 0.11 14.74 -9.26
N ARG A 116 -0.35 15.76 -10.00
CA ARG A 116 -0.89 15.63 -11.35
C ARG A 116 0.12 14.96 -12.27
N ARG A 117 1.32 15.53 -12.40
CA ARG A 117 2.35 15.00 -13.29
C ARG A 117 2.74 13.57 -12.95
N LEU A 118 2.87 13.24 -11.66
CA LEU A 118 3.18 11.89 -11.20
C LEU A 118 2.07 10.89 -11.58
N LEU A 119 0.81 11.19 -11.26
CA LEU A 119 -0.31 10.28 -11.56
C LEU A 119 -0.56 10.14 -13.07
N VAL A 120 -0.39 11.22 -13.84
CA VAL A 120 -0.48 11.22 -15.31
C VAL A 120 0.58 10.30 -15.90
N ALA A 121 1.83 10.43 -15.46
CA ALA A 121 2.91 9.52 -15.89
C ALA A 121 2.62 8.07 -15.49
N PHE A 122 2.03 7.85 -14.31
CA PHE A 122 1.67 6.52 -13.82
C PHE A 122 0.65 5.84 -14.74
N VAL A 123 -0.45 6.50 -15.09
CA VAL A 123 -1.44 5.91 -16.00
C VAL A 123 -0.92 5.74 -17.42
N SER A 124 0.02 6.60 -17.84
CA SER A 124 0.73 6.43 -19.13
C SER A 124 1.60 5.19 -19.15
N LYS A 125 2.28 4.86 -18.04
CA LYS A 125 3.07 3.63 -17.90
C LYS A 125 2.19 2.38 -17.83
N TYR A 126 1.01 2.47 -17.21
CA TYR A 126 0.10 1.33 -16.99
C TYR A 126 -1.28 1.53 -17.64
N PRO A 127 -1.39 1.61 -18.98
CA PRO A 127 -2.65 1.89 -19.66
C PRO A 127 -3.73 0.82 -19.41
N GLY A 128 -3.35 -0.45 -19.16
CA GLY A 128 -4.29 -1.53 -18.84
C GLY A 128 -4.71 -1.58 -17.36
N LEU A 129 -4.04 -0.84 -16.48
CA LEU A 129 -4.44 -0.70 -15.07
C LEU A 129 -5.37 0.50 -14.90
N GLY A 130 -5.00 1.63 -15.53
CA GLY A 130 -5.69 2.90 -15.40
C GLY A 130 -5.54 3.53 -14.02
N TYR A 131 -6.35 4.56 -13.76
CA TYR A 131 -6.42 5.23 -12.46
C TYR A 131 -7.51 4.60 -11.59
N THR A 132 -7.12 4.16 -10.39
CA THR A 132 -8.05 3.78 -9.32
C THR A 132 -8.02 4.83 -8.22
N GLN A 133 -9.20 5.28 -7.80
CA GLN A 133 -9.36 6.21 -6.69
C GLN A 133 -8.68 5.64 -5.43
N GLY A 134 -7.78 6.42 -4.84
CA GLY A 134 -6.91 5.98 -3.75
C GLY A 134 -5.43 6.10 -4.09
N LEU A 135 -5.05 5.92 -5.36
CA LEU A 135 -3.66 6.11 -5.82
C LEU A 135 -3.17 7.55 -5.59
N ASN A 136 -4.06 8.54 -5.70
CA ASN A 136 -3.76 9.94 -5.36
C ASN A 136 -3.28 10.10 -3.91
N MET A 137 -3.88 9.40 -2.96
CA MET A 137 -3.50 9.50 -1.55
C MET A 137 -2.13 8.86 -1.33
N ILE A 138 -1.86 7.71 -1.94
CA ILE A 138 -0.54 7.06 -1.88
C ILE A 138 0.53 7.97 -2.49
N ALA A 139 0.31 8.43 -3.72
CA ALA A 139 1.21 9.35 -4.42
C ALA A 139 1.42 10.67 -3.65
N GLY A 140 0.37 11.18 -3.01
CA GLY A 140 0.46 12.34 -2.13
C GLY A 140 1.48 12.10 -1.02
N TYR A 141 1.27 11.12 -0.16
CA TYR A 141 2.22 10.87 0.94
C TYR A 141 3.64 10.51 0.46
N LEU A 142 3.79 9.85 -0.70
CA LEU A 142 5.10 9.65 -1.31
C LEU A 142 5.77 10.98 -1.65
N LEU A 143 5.06 11.94 -2.25
CA LEU A 143 5.59 13.28 -2.57
C LEU A 143 5.93 14.13 -1.33
N LEU A 144 5.37 13.81 -0.17
CA LEU A 144 5.77 14.41 1.11
C LEU A 144 7.07 13.80 1.64
N ALA A 145 7.23 12.47 1.55
CA ALA A 145 8.41 11.76 2.03
C ALA A 145 9.60 11.83 1.06
N ILE A 146 9.34 12.05 -0.23
CA ILE A 146 10.31 12.00 -1.32
C ILE A 146 10.28 13.32 -2.08
N PRO A 147 11.29 14.21 -1.85
CA PRO A 147 11.37 15.49 -2.52
C PRO A 147 11.49 15.40 -4.05
N ASP A 148 12.13 14.36 -4.59
CA ASP A 148 12.23 14.16 -6.04
C ASP A 148 10.96 13.49 -6.62
N GLU A 149 10.35 14.12 -7.62
CA GLU A 149 9.09 13.66 -8.22
C GLU A 149 9.26 12.36 -9.05
N SER A 150 10.41 12.18 -9.71
CA SER A 150 10.71 10.97 -10.48
C SER A 150 10.93 9.78 -9.55
N ASP A 151 11.65 9.99 -8.45
CA ASP A 151 11.85 8.96 -7.43
C ASP A 151 10.54 8.55 -6.77
N ALA A 152 9.69 9.53 -6.41
CA ALA A 152 8.36 9.25 -5.86
C ALA A 152 7.48 8.45 -6.84
N PHE A 153 7.55 8.78 -8.14
CA PHE A 153 6.91 8.02 -9.21
C PHE A 153 7.40 6.57 -9.24
N TRP A 154 8.70 6.34 -9.17
CA TRP A 154 9.27 5.00 -9.21
C TRP A 154 8.95 4.17 -7.96
N VAL A 155 8.89 4.80 -6.77
CA VAL A 155 8.42 4.12 -5.56
C VAL A 155 6.95 3.71 -5.73
N LEU A 156 6.08 4.56 -6.29
CA LEU A 156 4.70 4.20 -6.58
C LEU A 156 4.62 3.01 -7.55
N CYS A 157 5.40 3.02 -8.63
CA CYS A 157 5.48 1.91 -9.58
C CYS A 157 5.90 0.60 -8.88
N ASN A 158 6.96 0.66 -8.06
CA ASN A 158 7.43 -0.49 -7.30
C ASN A 158 6.39 -1.00 -6.30
N MET A 159 5.67 -0.11 -5.60
CA MET A 159 4.58 -0.49 -4.71
C MET A 159 3.53 -1.30 -5.47
N VAL A 160 3.10 -0.83 -6.64
CA VAL A 160 2.08 -1.49 -7.47
C VAL A 160 2.57 -2.81 -8.05
N ASP A 161 3.81 -2.88 -8.52
CA ASP A 161 4.34 -4.07 -9.19
C ASP A 161 4.81 -5.16 -8.20
N THR A 162 5.34 -4.76 -7.04
CA THR A 162 6.06 -5.67 -6.14
C THR A 162 5.35 -5.93 -4.82
N PHE A 163 4.61 -4.95 -4.28
CA PHE A 163 4.03 -5.02 -2.94
C PHE A 163 2.52 -5.25 -2.95
N PHE A 164 1.82 -4.63 -3.89
CA PHE A 164 0.42 -4.95 -4.15
C PHE A 164 0.30 -6.28 -4.89
N PRO A 165 -0.79 -7.03 -4.68
CA PRO A 165 -1.07 -8.22 -5.47
C PRO A 165 -1.21 -7.89 -6.96
N PRO A 166 -0.93 -8.84 -7.87
CA PRO A 166 -1.14 -8.62 -9.29
C PRO A 166 -2.58 -8.20 -9.59
N ASN A 167 -2.73 -7.23 -10.51
CA ASN A 167 -4.03 -6.69 -10.94
C ASN A 167 -4.88 -6.06 -9.81
N TYR A 168 -4.28 -5.67 -8.68
CA TYR A 168 -5.03 -5.11 -7.54
C TYR A 168 -5.90 -3.91 -7.88
N PHE A 169 -5.41 -3.06 -8.78
CA PHE A 169 -6.07 -1.85 -9.26
C PHE A 169 -6.69 -2.02 -10.66
N SER A 170 -6.79 -3.26 -11.17
CA SER A 170 -7.30 -3.49 -12.52
C SER A 170 -8.82 -3.25 -12.57
N LYS A 171 -9.24 -2.36 -13.48
CA LYS A 171 -10.64 -2.09 -13.78
C LYS A 171 -11.41 -3.33 -14.26
N GLU A 172 -10.74 -4.20 -15.01
CA GLU A 172 -11.34 -5.41 -15.61
C GLU A 172 -11.76 -6.45 -14.56
N THR A 173 -11.06 -6.48 -13.42
CA THR A 173 -11.22 -7.52 -12.41
C THR A 173 -12.26 -7.18 -11.33
N ALA A 174 -13.01 -6.09 -11.50
CA ALA A 174 -14.10 -5.66 -10.60
C ALA A 174 -13.75 -5.72 -9.10
N MET A 175 -12.55 -5.26 -8.73
CA MET A 175 -12.04 -5.26 -7.35
C MET A 175 -11.89 -6.65 -6.70
N SER A 176 -11.80 -7.72 -7.50
CA SER A 176 -11.68 -9.10 -7.00
C SER A 176 -10.50 -9.31 -6.05
N ALA A 177 -9.35 -8.68 -6.29
CA ALA A 177 -8.17 -8.84 -5.43
C ALA A 177 -8.30 -8.11 -4.07
N PRO A 178 -8.74 -6.84 -4.01
CA PRO A 178 -9.12 -6.19 -2.75
C PRO A 178 -10.21 -6.94 -1.95
N ILE A 179 -11.20 -7.51 -2.65
CA ILE A 179 -12.25 -8.33 -2.04
C ILE A 179 -11.67 -9.64 -1.49
N ALA A 180 -10.83 -10.33 -2.26
CA ALA A 180 -10.15 -11.53 -1.80
C ALA A 180 -9.29 -11.26 -0.56
N ASP A 181 -8.64 -10.10 -0.48
CA ASP A 181 -7.90 -9.69 0.72
C ASP A 181 -8.81 -9.55 1.95
N ASN A 182 -10.03 -9.03 1.79
CA ASN A 182 -11.01 -8.98 2.87
C ASN A 182 -11.45 -10.37 3.33
N VAL A 183 -11.70 -11.29 2.39
CA VAL A 183 -12.04 -12.69 2.72
C VAL A 183 -10.88 -13.39 3.43
N VAL A 184 -9.64 -13.17 2.99
CA VAL A 184 -8.45 -13.69 3.65
C VAL A 184 -8.29 -13.08 5.05
N LEU A 185 -8.50 -11.77 5.20
CA LEU A 185 -8.46 -11.11 6.50
C LEU A 185 -9.52 -11.70 7.43
N ARG A 186 -10.75 -11.96 6.94
CA ARG A 186 -11.81 -12.64 7.69
C ARG A 186 -11.34 -13.95 8.30
N SER A 187 -10.61 -14.76 7.53
CA SER A 187 -10.07 -16.03 8.02
C SER A 187 -9.09 -15.83 9.18
N TYR A 188 -8.23 -14.82 9.13
CA TYR A 188 -7.32 -14.49 10.23
C TYR A 188 -8.05 -13.86 11.42
N VAL A 189 -9.10 -13.07 11.20
CA VAL A 189 -9.97 -12.56 12.29
C VAL A 189 -10.63 -13.74 13.01
N LYS A 190 -11.09 -14.76 12.30
CA LYS A 190 -11.64 -15.98 12.90
C LYS A 190 -10.62 -16.73 13.76
N GLU A 191 -9.38 -16.83 13.29
CA GLU A 191 -8.30 -17.53 14.00
C GLU A 191 -7.78 -16.74 15.22
N GLN A 192 -7.63 -15.42 15.10
CA GLN A 192 -6.93 -14.59 16.08
C GLN A 192 -7.86 -13.77 16.98
N LEU A 193 -9.06 -13.42 16.50
CA LEU A 193 -10.08 -12.62 17.20
C LEU A 193 -11.46 -13.32 17.11
N PRO A 194 -11.61 -14.58 17.55
CA PRO A 194 -12.81 -15.39 17.31
C PRO A 194 -14.11 -14.76 17.82
N LYS A 195 -14.05 -13.99 18.93
CA LYS A 195 -15.22 -13.25 19.45
C LYS A 195 -15.69 -12.16 18.49
N LEU A 196 -14.75 -11.42 17.91
CA LEU A 196 -15.06 -10.41 16.90
C LEU A 196 -15.57 -11.05 15.61
N SER A 197 -15.01 -12.20 15.23
CA SER A 197 -15.53 -12.99 14.11
C SER A 197 -17.00 -13.35 14.35
N ALA A 198 -17.32 -13.96 15.50
CA ALA A 198 -18.69 -14.33 15.83
C ALA A 198 -19.64 -13.12 15.87
N LYS A 199 -19.18 -11.96 16.34
CA LYS A 199 -19.96 -10.71 16.30
C LYS A 199 -20.30 -10.29 14.86
N PHE A 200 -19.34 -10.30 13.95
CA PHE A 200 -19.59 -9.97 12.55
C PHE A 200 -20.52 -11.00 11.88
N ASP A 201 -20.38 -12.29 12.21
CA ASP A 201 -21.28 -13.34 11.70
C ASP A 201 -22.72 -13.11 12.22
N ALA A 202 -22.87 -12.78 13.51
CA ALA A 202 -24.17 -12.49 14.12
C ALA A 202 -24.83 -11.20 13.61
N LEU A 203 -24.05 -10.30 13.00
CA LEU A 203 -24.54 -9.10 12.35
C LEU A 203 -24.68 -9.29 10.82
N ASP A 204 -24.53 -10.50 10.30
CA ASP A 204 -24.59 -10.82 8.86
C ASP A 204 -23.58 -10.01 8.01
N ILE A 205 -22.42 -9.67 8.57
CA ILE A 205 -21.33 -9.02 7.84
C ILE A 205 -20.58 -10.08 7.02
N ALA A 206 -20.73 -10.00 5.70
CA ALA A 206 -20.08 -10.91 4.77
C ALA A 206 -18.53 -10.79 4.84
N PRO A 207 -17.77 -11.88 4.59
CA PRO A 207 -16.30 -11.85 4.57
C PRO A 207 -15.68 -10.77 3.66
N GLU A 208 -16.31 -10.47 2.53
CA GLU A 208 -15.94 -9.43 1.56
C GLU A 208 -16.01 -8.01 2.16
N HIS A 209 -16.68 -7.87 3.31
CA HIS A 209 -16.98 -6.63 4.01
C HIS A 209 -16.35 -6.59 5.42
N THR A 210 -15.29 -7.37 5.64
CA THR A 210 -14.61 -7.44 6.94
C THR A 210 -14.07 -6.08 7.40
N VAL A 211 -13.51 -5.30 6.47
CA VAL A 211 -13.08 -3.90 6.66
C VAL A 211 -13.35 -3.10 5.37
N PRO A 212 -13.36 -1.76 5.42
CA PRO A 212 -13.38 -0.96 4.20
C PRO A 212 -12.26 -1.34 3.23
N LEU A 213 -12.60 -1.57 1.95
CA LEU A 213 -11.63 -1.87 0.90
C LEU A 213 -10.54 -0.78 0.80
N SER A 214 -10.87 0.46 1.16
CA SER A 214 -9.95 1.59 1.20
C SER A 214 -8.75 1.36 2.12
N TRP A 215 -8.84 0.50 3.15
CA TRP A 215 -7.71 0.19 4.02
C TRP A 215 -6.55 -0.39 3.21
N PHE A 216 -6.80 -1.40 2.39
CA PHE A 216 -5.75 -2.00 1.58
C PHE A 216 -5.52 -1.22 0.28
N LEU A 217 -6.59 -0.82 -0.43
CA LEU A 217 -6.47 -0.09 -1.71
C LEU A 217 -5.64 1.20 -1.60
N THR A 218 -5.71 1.86 -0.45
CA THR A 218 -4.99 3.12 -0.23
C THR A 218 -3.74 2.94 0.63
N ALA A 219 -3.30 1.70 0.87
CA ALA A 219 -2.24 1.37 1.82
C ALA A 219 -2.37 2.12 3.16
N PHE A 220 -3.60 2.14 3.68
CA PHE A 220 -4.03 2.76 4.93
C PHE A 220 -4.03 4.29 4.99
N THR A 221 -3.70 4.98 3.89
CA THR A 221 -3.69 6.45 3.83
C THR A 221 -5.05 7.09 4.12
N ALA A 222 -6.15 6.36 3.87
CA ALA A 222 -7.52 6.81 4.13
C ALA A 222 -7.91 6.87 5.61
N ILE A 223 -7.23 6.14 6.49
CA ILE A 223 -7.63 6.02 7.91
C ILE A 223 -6.53 6.36 8.91
N LEU A 224 -5.27 6.39 8.50
CA LEU A 224 -4.16 6.63 9.41
C LEU A 224 -3.67 8.08 9.36
N PRO A 225 -3.25 8.65 10.51
CA PRO A 225 -2.47 9.88 10.52
C PRO A 225 -1.09 9.65 9.89
N GLU A 226 -0.47 10.71 9.36
CA GLU A 226 0.81 10.63 8.63
C GLU A 226 1.91 9.97 9.47
N SER A 227 2.05 10.41 10.71
CA SER A 227 3.11 9.96 11.63
C SER A 227 3.11 8.43 11.81
N VAL A 228 1.92 7.81 11.83
CA VAL A 228 1.72 6.37 11.92
C VAL A 228 1.88 5.71 10.56
N LEU A 229 1.28 6.28 9.51
CA LEU A 229 1.30 5.75 8.16
C LEU A 229 2.75 5.56 7.66
N LEU A 230 3.58 6.59 7.76
CA LEU A 230 4.95 6.52 7.26
C LEU A 230 5.80 5.50 8.04
N ARG A 231 5.50 5.28 9.33
CA ARG A 231 6.13 4.24 10.15
C ARG A 231 5.72 2.82 9.72
N ILE A 232 4.50 2.65 9.24
CA ILE A 232 4.05 1.38 8.66
C ILE A 232 4.75 1.14 7.32
N TRP A 233 4.86 2.18 6.49
CA TRP A 233 5.56 2.10 5.21
C TRP A 233 7.05 1.86 5.38
N ASP A 234 7.69 2.41 6.41
CA ASP A 234 9.08 2.09 6.78
C ASP A 234 9.25 0.56 6.88
N VAL A 235 8.38 -0.14 7.62
CA VAL A 235 8.45 -1.60 7.76
C VAL A 235 8.06 -2.32 6.47
N TRP A 236 6.95 -1.89 5.86
CA TRP A 236 6.39 -2.55 4.68
C TRP A 236 7.34 -2.52 3.49
N LEU A 237 7.99 -1.38 3.24
CA LEU A 237 8.88 -1.15 2.10
C LEU A 237 10.31 -1.61 2.37
N CYS A 238 10.81 -1.49 3.61
CA CYS A 238 12.24 -1.64 3.87
C CYS A 238 12.66 -2.98 4.48
N LEU A 239 11.72 -3.77 5.05
CA LEU A 239 12.08 -5.06 5.65
C LEU A 239 11.81 -6.24 4.69
N PRO A 240 12.80 -7.12 4.48
CA PRO A 240 12.61 -8.35 3.72
C PRO A 240 11.45 -9.20 4.26
N GLY A 241 10.68 -9.79 3.33
CA GLY A 241 9.57 -10.68 3.67
C GLY A 241 8.37 -9.99 4.33
N GLN A 242 8.29 -8.66 4.30
CA GLN A 242 7.16 -7.91 4.88
C GLN A 242 6.12 -7.46 3.85
N LYS A 243 6.08 -8.02 2.63
CA LYS A 243 5.09 -7.66 1.59
C LYS A 243 3.64 -7.70 2.08
N THR A 244 3.32 -8.59 3.00
CA THR A 244 1.97 -8.78 3.57
C THR A 244 1.74 -8.02 4.87
N PHE A 245 2.65 -7.15 5.29
CA PHE A 245 2.61 -6.46 6.59
C PHE A 245 1.35 -5.63 6.82
N LEU A 246 0.71 -5.14 5.75
CA LEU A 246 -0.58 -4.45 5.83
C LEU A 246 -1.70 -5.31 6.45
N PHE A 247 -1.67 -6.64 6.29
CA PHE A 247 -2.60 -7.54 6.99
C PHE A 247 -2.35 -7.57 8.49
N ASN A 248 -1.08 -7.55 8.89
CA ASN A 248 -0.72 -7.49 10.31
C ASN A 248 -1.25 -6.20 10.95
N ILE A 249 -1.16 -5.08 10.23
CA ILE A 249 -1.73 -3.80 10.66
C ILE A 249 -3.25 -3.89 10.76
N ALA A 250 -3.94 -4.39 9.73
CA ALA A 250 -5.40 -4.54 9.75
C ALA A 250 -5.87 -5.32 11.00
N LEU A 251 -5.25 -6.47 11.26
CA LEU A 251 -5.61 -7.31 12.39
C LEU A 251 -5.26 -6.68 13.74
N THR A 252 -4.14 -5.95 13.82
CA THR A 252 -3.75 -5.22 15.04
C THR A 252 -4.74 -4.11 15.35
N LEU A 253 -5.20 -3.37 14.33
CA LEU A 253 -6.21 -2.32 14.50
C LEU A 253 -7.55 -2.90 14.94
N LEU A 254 -8.00 -4.00 14.33
CA LEU A 254 -9.20 -4.70 14.76
C LEU A 254 -9.11 -5.20 16.20
N ALA A 255 -7.94 -5.71 16.62
CA ALA A 255 -7.71 -6.14 17.99
C ALA A 255 -7.73 -4.95 18.97
N ALA A 256 -7.05 -3.85 18.64
CA ALA A 256 -7.00 -2.64 19.47
C ALA A 256 -8.39 -2.00 19.65
N HIS A 257 -9.23 -2.07 18.61
CA HIS A 257 -10.59 -1.52 18.61
C HIS A 257 -11.68 -2.56 18.91
N GLN A 258 -11.31 -3.78 19.30
CA GLN A 258 -12.27 -4.87 19.47
C GLN A 258 -13.39 -4.49 20.45
N LYS A 259 -13.07 -3.82 21.57
CA LYS A 259 -14.09 -3.40 22.55
C LYS A 259 -15.16 -2.52 21.90
N GLY A 260 -14.77 -1.48 21.18
CA GLY A 260 -15.72 -0.56 20.53
C GLY A 260 -16.52 -1.22 19.42
N LEU A 261 -15.91 -2.15 18.67
CA LEU A 261 -16.61 -2.93 17.64
C LEU A 261 -17.63 -3.91 18.24
N MET A 262 -17.35 -4.47 19.42
CA MET A 262 -18.29 -5.35 20.11
C MET A 262 -19.53 -4.58 20.62
N ASP A 263 -19.37 -3.29 20.95
CA ASP A 263 -20.43 -2.42 21.45
C ASP A 263 -21.39 -1.94 20.34
N CYS A 264 -21.02 -2.05 19.06
CA CYS A 264 -21.89 -1.68 17.94
C CYS A 264 -23.12 -2.59 17.84
N ALA A 265 -24.29 -2.02 17.59
CA ALA A 265 -25.57 -2.72 17.54
C ALA A 265 -25.83 -3.41 16.18
N ASP A 266 -25.39 -2.80 15.08
CA ASP A 266 -25.67 -3.25 13.72
C ASP A 266 -24.50 -3.03 12.74
N GLN A 267 -24.69 -3.43 11.48
CA GLN A 267 -23.68 -3.29 10.43
C GLN A 267 -23.30 -1.83 10.17
N SER A 268 -24.29 -0.93 10.17
CA SER A 268 -24.08 0.50 9.89
C SER A 268 -23.18 1.14 10.96
N GLU A 269 -23.37 0.77 12.22
CA GLU A 269 -22.52 1.22 13.32
C GLU A 269 -21.09 0.67 13.23
N ILE A 270 -20.91 -0.60 12.84
CA ILE A 270 -19.58 -1.18 12.56
C ILE A 270 -18.87 -0.40 11.46
N TRP A 271 -19.55 -0.14 10.35
CA TRP A 271 -19.02 0.63 9.22
C TRP A 271 -18.65 2.06 9.61
N ALA A 272 -19.54 2.74 10.35
CA ALA A 272 -19.28 4.08 10.85
C ALA A 272 -18.10 4.09 11.84
N TYR A 273 -17.96 3.06 12.67
CA TYR A 273 -16.86 2.92 13.61
C TYR A 273 -15.52 2.78 12.86
N MET A 274 -15.44 1.85 11.91
CA MET A 274 -14.20 1.60 11.15
C MET A 274 -13.80 2.78 10.26
N SER A 275 -14.77 3.55 9.77
CA SER A 275 -14.52 4.69 8.88
C SER A 275 -14.13 5.95 9.65
N ASN A 276 -14.73 6.21 10.81
CA ASN A 276 -14.65 7.52 11.47
C ASN A 276 -14.25 7.49 12.95
N ARG A 277 -14.24 6.33 13.61
CA ARG A 277 -14.00 6.22 15.07
C ARG A 277 -12.75 5.43 15.44
N ILE A 278 -12.03 4.88 14.47
CA ILE A 278 -10.67 4.37 14.71
C ILE A 278 -9.78 5.55 15.07
N LYS A 279 -9.26 5.52 16.29
CA LYS A 279 -8.36 6.53 16.84
C LYS A 279 -7.06 5.85 17.21
N ILE A 280 -5.97 6.38 16.69
CA ILE A 280 -4.63 5.85 16.93
C ILE A 280 -3.82 6.97 17.53
N SER A 281 -3.11 6.67 18.62
CA SER A 281 -2.21 7.63 19.23
C SER A 281 -1.02 7.89 18.30
N GLU A 282 -0.69 9.16 18.11
CA GLU A 282 0.49 9.61 17.37
C GLU A 282 1.72 9.75 18.29
N GLU A 283 1.58 9.43 19.58
CA GLU A 283 2.70 9.41 20.52
C GLU A 283 3.74 8.36 20.08
N PRO A 284 5.03 8.72 19.95
CA PRO A 284 6.05 7.83 19.39
C PRO A 284 6.12 6.44 20.02
N ASP A 285 5.94 6.34 21.34
CA ASP A 285 5.96 5.06 22.06
C ASP A 285 4.75 4.18 21.70
N LYS A 286 3.56 4.78 21.56
CA LYS A 286 2.34 4.09 21.17
C LYS A 286 2.37 3.64 19.72
N VAL A 287 2.91 4.47 18.82
CA VAL A 287 3.16 4.06 17.43
C VAL A 287 4.14 2.89 17.39
N THR A 288 5.22 2.96 18.16
CA THR A 288 6.21 1.87 18.22
C THR A 288 5.62 0.58 18.78
N GLU A 289 4.77 0.66 19.80
CA GLU A 289 4.03 -0.48 20.38
C GLU A 289 3.08 -1.11 19.36
N LEU A 290 2.34 -0.30 18.58
CA LEU A 290 1.48 -0.75 17.50
C LEU A 290 2.29 -1.52 16.43
N ILE A 291 3.37 -0.93 15.94
CA ILE A 291 4.24 -1.52 14.92
C ILE A 291 4.85 -2.84 15.42
N ARG A 292 5.32 -2.89 16.68
CA ARG A 292 5.84 -4.13 17.28
C ARG A 292 4.77 -5.21 17.38
N SER A 293 3.57 -4.86 17.82
CA SER A 293 2.44 -5.80 17.93
C SER A 293 2.08 -6.39 16.56
N ALA A 294 1.99 -5.54 15.53
CA ALA A 294 1.77 -5.98 14.16
C ALA A 294 2.93 -6.86 13.66
N PHE A 295 4.18 -6.48 13.91
CA PHE A 295 5.32 -7.26 13.46
C PHE A 295 5.37 -8.66 14.09
N LEU A 296 4.92 -8.83 15.33
CA LEU A 296 4.83 -10.15 15.96
C LEU A 296 3.78 -11.06 15.30
N LEU A 297 2.74 -10.50 14.69
CA LEU A 297 1.72 -11.26 13.96
C LEU A 297 2.26 -11.88 12.65
N ARG A 298 3.40 -11.44 12.13
CA ARG A 298 3.97 -11.98 10.87
C ARG A 298 4.11 -13.50 10.87
N LYS A 299 4.42 -14.11 12.02
CA LYS A 299 4.56 -15.57 12.19
C LYS A 299 3.23 -16.32 12.11
N LYS A 300 2.12 -15.62 12.32
CA LYS A 300 0.77 -16.18 12.27
C LYS A 300 0.11 -15.96 10.92
N LEU A 301 0.57 -14.97 10.15
CA LEU A 301 -0.01 -14.52 8.89
C LEU A 301 0.88 -14.88 7.67
N GLU A 302 1.64 -15.98 7.77
CA GLU A 302 2.63 -16.39 6.75
C GLU A 302 1.99 -16.84 5.41
N HIS A 303 0.69 -17.10 5.38
CA HIS A 303 0.02 -17.71 4.22
C HIS A 303 -0.94 -16.77 3.48
N VAL A 304 -0.83 -15.44 3.69
CA VAL A 304 -1.72 -14.45 3.05
C VAL A 304 -1.76 -14.63 1.52
N GLU A 305 -0.61 -14.70 0.85
CA GLU A 305 -0.55 -14.80 -0.62
C GLU A 305 -1.16 -16.10 -1.14
N GLY A 306 -0.87 -17.23 -0.48
CA GLY A 306 -1.44 -18.53 -0.83
C GLY A 306 -2.95 -18.58 -0.65
N ARG A 307 -3.46 -18.02 0.47
CA ARG A 307 -4.90 -17.92 0.73
C ARG A 307 -5.60 -17.00 -0.28
N ARG A 308 -4.99 -15.86 -0.64
CA ARG A 308 -5.50 -14.96 -1.68
C ARG A 308 -5.59 -15.64 -3.04
N ALA A 309 -4.52 -16.33 -3.45
CA ALA A 309 -4.49 -17.03 -4.73
C ALA A 309 -5.56 -18.14 -4.79
N ALA A 310 -5.80 -18.83 -3.67
CA ALA A 310 -6.89 -19.80 -3.56
C ALA A 310 -8.26 -19.13 -3.68
N GLU A 311 -8.45 -17.95 -3.09
CA GLU A 311 -9.72 -17.22 -3.14
C GLU A 311 -10.03 -16.69 -4.55
N LEU A 312 -9.07 -16.04 -5.21
CA LEU A 312 -9.22 -15.56 -6.58
C LEU A 312 -9.58 -16.69 -7.55
N LYS A 313 -9.04 -17.90 -7.34
CA LYS A 313 -9.39 -19.09 -8.13
C LYS A 313 -10.84 -19.54 -7.93
N LYS A 314 -11.46 -19.28 -6.78
CA LYS A 314 -12.88 -19.59 -6.56
C LYS A 314 -13.78 -18.59 -7.29
N THR A 315 -13.42 -17.31 -7.27
CA THR A 315 -14.18 -16.25 -7.95
C THR A 315 -14.21 -16.47 -9.46
N LEU A 316 -13.11 -16.91 -10.08
CA LEU A 316 -13.05 -17.23 -11.51
C LEU A 316 -13.87 -18.46 -11.93
N LYS A 317 -14.31 -19.29 -10.98
CA LYS A 317 -15.10 -20.51 -11.24
C LYS A 317 -16.61 -20.31 -11.04
N ARG A 318 -17.02 -19.16 -10.51
CA ARG A 318 -18.43 -18.77 -10.35
C ARG A 318 -18.87 -17.97 -11.56
#